data_AF-A0A7I7X0S9-F1
#
_entry.id   AF-A0A7I7X0S9-F1
#
_cell.length_a   1.000
_cell.length_b   1.000
_cell.length_c   1.000
_cell.angle_alpha   90.00
_cell.angle_beta   90.00
_cell.angle_gamma   90.00
#
_symmetry.space_group_name_H-M   'P 1'
#
loop_
_entity.id
_entity.type
_entity.pdbx_description
1 polymer ?
#
loop_
_entity_poly.entity_id
_entity_poly.type
_entity_poly.pdbx_seq_one_letter_code
_entity_poly.pdbx_strand_id
1 'polypeptide(L)'
;MNRSVRLKTLKKWARPGSNDTVARRRLRRRLSGGLLLLVALALAGGTAALLTPTPQVAVADESTSALLRTGKQLFDTSCVSCHGVNLQGEPGRGPSLIGVGEAAVYFQVSSGRMPAARGEAQAPRKYPMFDDAQIDAIGAYVQANGGGPTVVRNADGSIAQASLRGEDLGRGGDLFRLNCASCHNFTGRGGALSSGKYAPDLAPASEQQILTAMLTGPQNMPRFSDRQISMEEKKDIIAYVKSVTEERDPGGYGLGGFGPAPEGMVMWIIGMVAAIAAAMWIGARS
;
A
#
# COMPACT_ATOMS: atom_id res chain seq x y z
N MET A 1 -52.21 -90.82 -33.82
CA MET A 1 -51.76 -91.65 -32.67
C MET A 1 -51.23 -90.70 -31.61
N ASN A 2 -51.93 -90.26 -30.56
CA ASN A 2 -52.70 -90.86 -29.47
C ASN A 2 -51.91 -91.75 -28.47
N ARG A 3 -51.98 -91.32 -27.19
CA ARG A 3 -51.76 -92.01 -25.89
C ARG A 3 -50.31 -92.14 -25.39
N SER A 4 -49.85 -91.41 -24.36
CA SER A 4 -50.18 -91.41 -22.89
C SER A 4 -49.67 -92.67 -22.18
N VAL A 5 -48.89 -92.64 -21.08
CA VAL A 5 -49.34 -92.39 -19.68
C VAL A 5 -48.16 -92.52 -18.68
N ARG A 6 -48.11 -91.61 -17.67
CA ARG A 6 -47.73 -91.66 -16.22
C ARG A 6 -46.51 -92.50 -15.71
N LEU A 7 -45.90 -92.32 -14.52
CA LEU A 7 -46.18 -91.74 -13.18
C LEU A 7 -44.80 -91.19 -12.65
N LYS A 8 -44.60 -90.46 -11.54
CA LYS A 8 -45.23 -90.41 -10.21
C LYS A 8 -44.66 -89.20 -9.45
N THR A 9 -45.53 -88.41 -8.82
CA THR A 9 -45.20 -87.36 -7.85
C THR A 9 -44.88 -87.95 -6.47
N LEU A 10 -43.94 -87.35 -5.73
CA LEU A 10 -43.89 -87.44 -4.27
C LEU A 10 -43.92 -86.04 -3.65
N LYS A 11 -44.93 -85.86 -2.80
CA LYS A 11 -45.37 -84.65 -2.10
C LYS A 11 -44.67 -84.60 -0.74
N LYS A 12 -43.94 -83.52 -0.43
CA LYS A 12 -43.55 -83.18 0.95
C LYS A 12 -44.38 -81.98 1.43
N TRP A 13 -45.03 -82.18 2.57
CA TRP A 13 -45.86 -81.21 3.26
C TRP A 13 -45.01 -80.14 3.95
N ALA A 14 -45.40 -78.87 3.79
CA ALA A 14 -44.91 -77.75 4.57
C ALA A 14 -45.88 -77.45 5.73
N ARG A 15 -45.33 -77.23 6.94
CA ARG A 15 -46.05 -76.69 8.10
C ARG A 15 -46.04 -75.15 8.04
N PRO A 16 -47.11 -74.45 8.43
CA PRO A 16 -47.13 -72.99 8.46
C PRO A 16 -46.45 -72.49 9.75
N GLY A 17 -45.28 -71.87 9.63
CA GLY A 17 -44.61 -71.14 10.70
C GLY A 17 -44.73 -69.64 10.48
N SER A 18 -45.40 -68.96 11.41
CA SER A 18 -45.64 -67.52 11.54
C SER A 18 -44.64 -66.56 10.84
N ASN A 19 -45.07 -65.89 9.76
CA ASN A 19 -44.32 -64.83 9.08
C ASN A 19 -44.38 -63.45 9.79
N ASP A 20 -45.25 -63.28 10.78
CA ASP A 20 -45.51 -61.97 11.41
C ASP A 20 -44.37 -61.47 12.32
N THR A 21 -43.56 -62.38 12.86
CA THR A 21 -42.45 -62.03 13.77
C THR A 21 -41.22 -61.52 13.03
N VAL A 22 -40.94 -62.05 11.82
CA VAL A 22 -39.78 -61.68 11.01
C VAL A 22 -39.97 -60.32 10.33
N ALA A 23 -41.20 -60.04 9.84
CA ALA A 23 -41.55 -58.76 9.23
C ALA A 23 -41.48 -57.60 10.23
N ARG A 24 -42.03 -57.78 11.44
CA ARG A 24 -41.93 -56.79 12.52
C ARG A 24 -40.49 -56.54 12.96
N ARG A 25 -39.65 -57.59 13.02
CA ARG A 25 -38.23 -57.47 13.41
C ARG A 25 -37.38 -56.72 12.35
N ARG A 26 -37.68 -56.90 11.05
CA ARG A 26 -37.04 -56.14 9.96
C ARG A 26 -37.43 -54.67 9.97
N LEU A 27 -38.71 -54.35 10.17
CA LEU A 27 -39.18 -52.97 10.24
C LEU A 27 -38.58 -52.25 11.45
N ARG A 28 -38.55 -52.91 12.61
CA ARG A 28 -37.91 -52.38 13.83
C ARG A 28 -36.42 -52.08 13.60
N ARG A 29 -35.66 -53.00 12.97
CA ARG A 29 -34.24 -52.77 12.64
C ARG A 29 -34.01 -51.60 11.68
N ARG A 30 -34.91 -51.39 10.70
CA ARG A 30 -34.81 -50.25 9.76
C ARG A 30 -35.12 -48.92 10.45
N LEU A 31 -36.12 -48.89 11.34
CA LEU A 31 -36.44 -47.70 12.13
C LEU A 31 -35.35 -47.37 13.16
N SER A 32 -34.78 -48.39 13.82
CA SER A 32 -33.63 -48.22 14.73
C SER A 32 -32.40 -47.71 13.98
N GLY A 33 -32.12 -48.25 12.80
CA GLY A 33 -31.01 -47.80 11.95
C GLY A 33 -31.19 -46.35 11.50
N GLY A 34 -32.40 -45.95 11.08
CA GLY A 34 -32.70 -44.57 10.72
C GLY A 34 -32.58 -43.60 11.89
N LEU A 35 -33.07 -43.97 13.08
CA LEU A 35 -32.96 -43.15 14.28
C LEU A 35 -31.50 -42.96 14.71
N LEU A 36 -30.70 -44.03 14.68
CA LEU A 36 -29.27 -43.94 14.99
C LEU A 36 -28.51 -43.06 14.00
N LEU A 37 -28.87 -43.11 12.71
CA LEU A 37 -28.27 -42.26 11.69
C LEU A 37 -28.61 -40.77 11.92
N LEU A 38 -29.86 -40.47 12.29
CA LEU A 38 -30.29 -39.11 12.61
C LEU A 38 -29.59 -38.57 13.85
N VAL A 39 -29.44 -39.39 14.90
CA VAL A 39 -28.70 -39.01 16.11
C VAL A 39 -27.22 -38.78 15.78
N ALA A 40 -26.60 -39.64 14.97
CA ALA A 40 -25.21 -39.48 14.54
C ALA A 40 -25.01 -38.21 13.69
N LEU A 41 -25.93 -37.90 12.76
CA LEU A 41 -25.88 -36.66 11.97
C LEU A 41 -26.09 -35.42 12.83
N ALA A 42 -27.01 -35.45 13.80
CA ALA A 42 -27.26 -34.34 14.69
C ALA A 42 -26.06 -34.09 15.63
N LEU A 43 -25.44 -35.15 16.14
CA LEU A 43 -24.22 -35.05 16.95
C LEU A 43 -23.04 -34.53 16.11
N ALA A 44 -22.84 -35.05 14.89
CA ALA A 44 -21.78 -34.58 14.00
C ALA A 44 -21.99 -33.12 13.56
N GLY A 45 -23.22 -32.72 13.27
CA GLY A 45 -23.56 -31.33 12.95
C GLY A 45 -23.40 -30.40 14.15
N GLY A 46 -23.79 -30.84 15.34
CA GLY A 46 -23.64 -30.08 16.59
C GLY A 46 -22.18 -29.90 17.00
N THR A 47 -21.35 -30.95 16.90
CA THR A 47 -19.91 -30.82 17.16
C THR A 47 -19.23 -29.97 16.10
N ALA A 48 -19.58 -30.13 14.82
CA ALA A 48 -19.07 -29.24 13.76
C ALA A 48 -19.43 -27.78 14.02
N ALA A 49 -20.65 -27.46 14.47
CA ALA A 49 -21.05 -26.08 14.78
C ALA A 49 -20.31 -25.49 16.00
N LEU A 50 -19.94 -26.31 16.99
CA LEU A 50 -19.20 -25.86 18.17
C LEU A 50 -17.68 -25.76 17.94
N LEU A 51 -17.14 -26.57 17.04
CA LEU A 51 -15.70 -26.58 16.70
C LEU A 51 -15.36 -25.75 15.46
N THR A 52 -16.36 -25.33 14.68
CA THR A 52 -16.13 -24.38 13.59
C THR A 52 -15.95 -22.98 14.18
N PRO A 53 -14.84 -22.29 13.86
CA PRO A 53 -14.71 -20.89 14.18
C PRO A 53 -15.92 -20.14 13.60
N THR A 54 -16.50 -19.23 14.37
CA THR A 54 -17.52 -18.31 13.85
C THR A 54 -17.00 -17.72 12.55
N PRO A 55 -17.73 -17.83 11.42
CA PRO A 55 -17.34 -17.11 10.22
C PRO A 55 -17.25 -15.64 10.62
N GLN A 56 -16.08 -15.06 10.45
CA GLN A 56 -15.88 -13.62 10.51
C GLN A 56 -16.70 -13.04 9.36
N VAL A 57 -17.99 -12.82 9.61
CA VAL A 57 -18.84 -12.05 8.73
C VAL A 57 -18.23 -10.66 8.79
N ALA A 58 -17.52 -10.28 7.73
CA ALA A 58 -17.13 -8.91 7.49
C ALA A 58 -18.43 -8.13 7.32
N VAL A 59 -19.03 -7.72 8.44
CA VAL A 59 -19.94 -6.59 8.45
C VAL A 59 -19.09 -5.46 7.86
N ALA A 60 -19.40 -5.06 6.63
CA ALA A 60 -18.85 -3.84 6.08
C ALA A 60 -19.21 -2.76 7.09
N ASP A 61 -18.22 -2.34 7.86
CA ASP A 61 -18.37 -1.26 8.82
C ASP A 61 -18.96 -0.08 8.03
N GLU A 62 -20.13 0.41 8.45
CA GLU A 62 -20.84 1.46 7.72
C GLU A 62 -19.92 2.66 7.49
N SER A 63 -19.01 2.93 8.44
CA SER A 63 -17.99 3.96 8.34
C SER A 63 -17.01 3.71 7.17
N THR A 64 -16.53 2.47 7.01
CA THR A 64 -15.66 2.07 5.90
C THR A 64 -16.40 2.15 4.56
N SER A 65 -17.67 1.75 4.53
CA SER A 65 -18.49 1.86 3.32
C SER A 65 -18.72 3.32 2.90
N ALA A 66 -18.92 4.22 3.87
CA ALA A 66 -19.07 5.65 3.64
C ALA A 66 -17.76 6.29 3.15
N LEU A 67 -16.62 5.88 3.70
CA LEU A 67 -15.30 6.32 3.25
C LEU A 67 -15.06 5.94 1.77
N LEU A 68 -15.35 4.70 1.39
CA LEU A 68 -15.19 4.23 0.00
C LEU A 68 -16.15 4.94 -0.97
N ARG A 69 -17.39 5.23 -0.56
CA ARG A 69 -18.33 6.03 -1.37
C ARG A 69 -17.82 7.45 -1.59
N THR A 70 -17.29 8.08 -0.53
CA THR A 70 -16.68 9.42 -0.62
C THR A 70 -15.48 9.42 -1.56
N GLY A 71 -14.58 8.45 -1.39
CA GLY A 71 -13.41 8.26 -2.25
C GLY A 71 -13.78 8.06 -3.71
N LYS A 72 -14.82 7.25 -3.98
CA LYS A 72 -15.34 7.05 -5.33
C LYS A 72 -15.86 8.36 -5.93
N GLN A 73 -16.65 9.13 -5.18
CA GLN A 73 -17.20 10.39 -5.66
C GLN A 73 -16.09 11.37 -6.05
N LEU A 74 -15.08 11.53 -5.20
CA LEU A 74 -13.92 12.39 -5.47
C LEU A 74 -13.13 11.89 -6.69
N PHE A 75 -12.96 10.58 -6.82
CA PHE A 75 -12.29 9.94 -7.95
C PHE A 75 -13.04 10.19 -9.27
N ASP A 76 -14.36 10.00 -9.27
CA ASP A 76 -15.23 10.22 -10.42
C ASP A 76 -15.20 11.69 -10.89
N THR A 77 -15.06 12.64 -9.97
CA THR A 77 -15.03 14.07 -10.32
C THR A 77 -13.66 14.57 -10.79
N SER A 78 -12.57 13.97 -10.32
CA SER A 78 -11.23 14.58 -10.45
C SER A 78 -10.16 13.70 -11.09
N CYS A 79 -10.36 12.39 -11.17
CA CYS A 79 -9.31 11.45 -11.59
C CYS A 79 -9.72 10.63 -12.83
N VAL A 80 -11.02 10.36 -12.99
CA VAL A 80 -11.57 9.43 -13.98
C VAL A 80 -11.17 9.73 -15.42
N SER A 81 -11.01 11.01 -15.77
CA SER A 81 -10.72 11.40 -17.15
C SER A 81 -9.36 10.89 -17.63
N CYS A 82 -8.41 10.69 -16.71
CA CYS A 82 -7.07 10.20 -17.05
C CYS A 82 -6.83 8.77 -16.55
N HIS A 83 -7.47 8.37 -15.46
CA HIS A 83 -7.24 7.07 -14.82
C HIS A 83 -8.35 6.04 -15.09
N GLY A 84 -9.41 6.42 -15.80
CA GLY A 84 -10.52 5.55 -16.16
C GLY A 84 -11.47 5.24 -15.00
N VAL A 85 -12.72 4.89 -15.31
CA VAL A 85 -13.78 4.58 -14.32
C VAL A 85 -13.45 3.40 -13.41
N ASN A 86 -12.61 2.47 -13.87
CA ASN A 86 -12.23 1.24 -13.19
C ASN A 86 -10.73 1.23 -12.84
N LEU A 87 -10.10 2.40 -12.69
CA LEU A 87 -8.66 2.54 -12.42
C LEU A 87 -7.73 2.03 -13.52
N GLN A 88 -8.26 1.70 -14.71
CA GLN A 88 -7.53 1.02 -15.76
C GLN A 88 -6.52 1.90 -16.51
N GLY A 89 -6.57 3.22 -16.30
CA GLY A 89 -5.80 4.19 -17.08
C GLY A 89 -6.45 4.52 -18.42
N GLU A 90 -5.98 5.59 -19.03
CA GLU A 90 -6.40 6.01 -20.37
C GLU A 90 -5.13 6.25 -21.22
N PRO A 91 -4.94 5.50 -22.32
CA PRO A 91 -3.76 5.63 -23.19
C PRO A 91 -3.48 7.07 -23.60
N GLY A 92 -2.23 7.52 -23.41
CA GLY A 92 -1.80 8.88 -23.74
C GLY A 92 -2.30 9.97 -22.78
N ARG A 93 -3.13 9.66 -21.77
CA ARG A 93 -3.61 10.63 -20.78
C ARG A 93 -3.16 10.33 -19.35
N GLY A 94 -3.29 9.08 -18.91
CA GLY A 94 -2.91 8.69 -17.55
C GLY A 94 -2.68 7.19 -17.39
N PRO A 95 -1.74 6.78 -16.52
CA PRO A 95 -1.45 5.37 -16.29
C PRO A 95 -2.58 4.68 -15.53
N SER A 96 -2.56 3.35 -15.54
CA SER A 96 -3.37 2.52 -14.65
C SER A 96 -3.01 2.78 -13.18
N LEU A 97 -4.02 2.77 -12.32
CA LEU A 97 -3.90 2.83 -10.85
C LEU A 97 -4.13 1.47 -10.20
N ILE A 98 -4.24 0.39 -10.98
CA ILE A 98 -4.31 -0.97 -10.43
C ILE A 98 -2.92 -1.35 -9.89
N GLY A 99 -2.85 -1.83 -8.65
CA GLY A 99 -1.63 -2.27 -7.98
C GLY A 99 -0.73 -1.15 -7.43
N VAL A 100 -1.08 0.12 -7.60
CA VAL A 100 -0.25 1.25 -7.11
C VAL A 100 -0.38 1.47 -5.60
N GLY A 101 -1.55 1.15 -5.05
CA GLY A 101 -1.90 1.23 -3.63
C GLY A 101 -2.18 2.64 -3.09
N GLU A 102 -2.71 2.67 -1.87
CA GLU A 102 -2.97 3.88 -1.08
C GLU A 102 -1.71 4.73 -0.90
N ALA A 103 -0.53 4.10 -0.72
CA ALA A 103 0.73 4.82 -0.55
C ALA A 103 1.04 5.74 -1.74
N ALA A 104 0.77 5.28 -2.97
CA ALA A 104 1.03 6.08 -4.17
C ALA A 104 0.06 7.25 -4.27
N VAL A 105 -1.21 7.02 -3.94
CA VAL A 105 -2.23 8.08 -3.89
C VAL A 105 -1.86 9.11 -2.84
N TYR A 106 -1.55 8.67 -1.62
CA TYR A 106 -1.14 9.57 -0.54
C TYR A 106 0.05 10.42 -0.97
N PHE A 107 1.12 9.82 -1.52
CA PHE A 107 2.27 10.60 -1.97
C PHE A 107 1.89 11.64 -3.03
N GLN A 108 1.20 11.22 -4.09
CA GLN A 108 0.93 12.09 -5.24
C GLN A 108 -0.07 13.20 -4.89
N VAL A 109 -1.09 12.89 -4.09
CA VAL A 109 -2.18 13.83 -3.76
C VAL A 109 -1.81 14.72 -2.58
N SER A 110 -1.23 14.18 -1.50
CA SER A 110 -0.80 15.00 -0.33
C SER A 110 0.37 15.93 -0.64
N SER A 111 1.15 15.64 -1.69
CA SER A 111 2.17 16.56 -2.17
C SER A 111 1.66 17.52 -3.26
N GLY A 112 0.37 17.45 -3.58
CA GLY A 112 -0.29 18.27 -4.59
C GLY A 112 0.14 17.99 -6.03
N ARG A 113 0.95 16.96 -6.29
CA ARG A 113 1.38 16.61 -7.65
C ARG A 113 0.21 16.15 -8.52
N MET A 114 -0.68 15.37 -7.91
CA MET A 114 -1.95 14.97 -8.50
C MET A 114 -3.12 15.67 -7.79
N PRO A 115 -4.17 16.10 -8.52
CA PRO A 115 -4.34 16.00 -9.97
C PRO A 115 -3.37 16.91 -10.75
N ALA A 116 -2.77 16.37 -11.81
CA ALA A 116 -1.87 17.12 -12.68
C ALA A 116 -2.68 17.97 -13.67
N ALA A 117 -2.25 19.20 -13.93
CA ALA A 117 -2.96 20.10 -14.85
C ALA A 117 -2.70 19.76 -16.33
N ARG A 118 -1.50 19.26 -16.64
CA ARG A 118 -1.07 18.85 -17.99
C ARG A 118 0.07 17.83 -17.90
N GLY A 119 0.30 17.10 -18.98
CA GLY A 119 1.42 16.18 -19.11
C GLY A 119 2.72 16.93 -19.40
N GLU A 120 3.51 17.20 -18.36
CA GLU A 120 4.87 17.74 -18.48
C GLU A 120 5.92 16.63 -18.30
N ALA A 121 7.20 16.99 -18.44
CA ALA A 121 8.31 16.07 -18.18
C ALA A 121 8.25 15.44 -16.77
N GLN A 122 7.71 16.18 -15.80
CA GLN A 122 7.55 15.78 -14.39
C GLN A 122 6.45 16.63 -13.74
N ALA A 123 5.61 16.02 -12.89
CA ALA A 123 4.62 16.77 -12.12
C ALA A 123 5.30 17.47 -10.91
N PRO A 124 5.32 18.81 -10.85
CA PRO A 124 5.92 19.54 -9.73
C PRO A 124 5.07 19.44 -8.47
N ARG A 125 5.70 19.66 -7.32
CA ARG A 125 4.98 19.82 -6.04
C ARG A 125 4.09 21.08 -6.12
N LYS A 126 2.85 20.98 -5.65
CA LYS A 126 1.90 22.10 -5.56
C LYS A 126 1.24 22.07 -4.19
N TYR A 127 0.41 23.08 -3.92
CA TYR A 127 -0.49 23.01 -2.78
C TYR A 127 -1.50 21.87 -2.99
N PRO A 128 -1.76 21.01 -1.98
CA PRO A 128 -2.74 19.93 -2.10
C PRO A 128 -4.14 20.48 -2.40
N MET A 129 -4.82 19.88 -3.38
CA MET A 129 -6.20 20.26 -3.73
C MET A 129 -7.21 19.66 -2.74
N PHE A 130 -6.85 18.54 -2.12
CA PHE A 130 -7.69 17.78 -1.20
C PHE A 130 -7.13 17.88 0.22
N ASP A 131 -8.02 17.86 1.20
CA ASP A 131 -7.64 17.73 2.61
C ASP A 131 -7.28 16.28 2.97
N ASP A 132 -6.76 16.08 4.19
CA ASP A 132 -6.28 14.76 4.64
C ASP A 132 -7.38 13.68 4.65
N ALA A 133 -8.63 14.05 5.00
CA ALA A 133 -9.75 13.11 5.04
C ALA A 133 -10.17 12.69 3.62
N GLN A 134 -10.14 13.62 2.68
CA GLN A 134 -10.39 13.36 1.26
C GLN A 134 -9.26 12.52 0.64
N ILE A 135 -8.00 12.80 0.98
CA ILE A 135 -6.85 12.00 0.53
C ILE A 135 -6.99 10.56 1.03
N ASP A 136 -7.35 10.38 2.30
CA ASP A 136 -7.62 9.06 2.88
C ASP A 136 -8.74 8.34 2.13
N ALA A 137 -9.86 9.02 1.89
CA ALA A 137 -10.98 8.46 1.16
C ALA A 137 -10.60 8.00 -0.27
N ILE A 138 -9.88 8.83 -1.02
CA ILE A 138 -9.41 8.49 -2.37
C ILE A 138 -8.41 7.33 -2.30
N GLY A 139 -7.49 7.35 -1.34
CA GLY A 139 -6.51 6.29 -1.10
C GLY A 139 -7.17 4.95 -0.80
N ALA A 140 -8.15 4.93 0.10
CA ALA A 140 -8.93 3.75 0.46
C ALA A 140 -9.71 3.21 -0.74
N TYR A 141 -10.33 4.08 -1.55
CA TYR A 141 -11.02 3.66 -2.78
C TYR A 141 -10.08 2.99 -3.78
N VAL A 142 -8.91 3.58 -4.05
CA VAL A 142 -7.91 2.99 -4.93
C VAL A 142 -7.35 1.68 -4.35
N GLN A 143 -7.11 1.62 -3.05
CA GLN A 143 -6.65 0.40 -2.38
C GLN A 143 -7.66 -0.74 -2.46
N ALA A 144 -8.95 -0.45 -2.25
CA ALA A 144 -10.01 -1.46 -2.29
C ALA A 144 -10.21 -2.06 -3.69
N ASN A 145 -9.99 -1.28 -4.75
CA ASN A 145 -10.22 -1.72 -6.13
C ASN A 145 -8.94 -2.19 -6.84
N GLY A 146 -7.79 -1.61 -6.52
CA GLY A 146 -6.51 -1.86 -7.20
C GLY A 146 -5.49 -2.62 -6.37
N GLY A 147 -5.55 -2.55 -5.04
CA GLY A 147 -4.52 -3.06 -4.14
C GLY A 147 -3.16 -2.36 -4.29
N GLY A 148 -2.19 -2.81 -3.48
CA GLY A 148 -0.81 -2.29 -3.47
C GLY A 148 -0.33 -1.89 -2.07
N PRO A 149 0.82 -1.19 -1.97
CA PRO A 149 1.36 -0.72 -0.71
C PRO A 149 0.45 0.31 -0.04
N THR A 150 0.33 0.23 1.28
CA THR A 150 -0.50 1.14 2.10
C THR A 150 0.35 2.18 2.82
N VAL A 151 -0.29 3.24 3.32
CA VAL A 151 0.37 4.14 4.27
C VAL A 151 0.57 3.43 5.61
N VAL A 152 1.46 3.96 6.44
CA VAL A 152 1.64 3.47 7.81
C VAL A 152 0.77 4.32 8.71
N ARG A 153 0.03 3.67 9.61
CA ARG A 153 -0.86 4.34 10.56
C ARG A 153 -0.45 4.01 11.98
N ASN A 154 -0.70 4.95 12.88
CA ASN A 154 -0.57 4.75 14.31
C ASN A 154 -1.75 3.91 14.84
N ALA A 155 -1.69 3.51 16.11
CA ALA A 155 -2.72 2.68 16.74
C ALA A 155 -4.09 3.38 16.84
N ASP A 156 -4.12 4.71 16.79
CA ASP A 156 -5.35 5.53 16.77
C ASP A 156 -5.93 5.72 15.35
N GLY A 157 -5.30 5.14 14.32
CA GLY A 157 -5.71 5.26 12.92
C GLY A 157 -5.17 6.49 12.19
N SER A 158 -4.46 7.40 12.89
CA SER A 158 -3.83 8.56 12.27
C SER A 158 -2.65 8.13 11.37
N ILE A 159 -2.35 8.92 10.34
CA ILE A 159 -1.18 8.66 9.50
C ILE A 159 0.10 8.87 10.31
N ALA A 160 1.00 7.90 10.27
CA ALA A 160 2.25 7.92 11.01
C ALA A 160 3.18 9.03 10.48
N GLN A 161 3.74 9.84 11.37
CA GLN A 161 4.74 10.85 11.03
C GLN A 161 5.99 10.64 11.88
N ALA A 162 6.02 11.20 13.09
CA ALA A 162 7.18 11.12 13.98
C ALA A 162 7.64 9.67 14.27
N SER A 163 6.71 8.71 14.35
CA SER A 163 6.98 7.27 14.55
C SER A 163 7.68 6.58 13.37
N LEU A 164 7.86 7.30 12.26
CA LEU A 164 8.64 6.86 11.10
C LEU A 164 10.10 7.33 11.15
N ARG A 165 10.49 8.15 12.13
CA ARG A 165 11.90 8.47 12.34
C ARG A 165 12.55 7.29 13.07
N GLY A 166 13.51 6.66 12.42
CA GLY A 166 14.36 5.63 13.01
C GLY A 166 15.35 6.19 14.03
N GLU A 167 16.04 5.29 14.72
CA GLU A 167 16.95 5.64 15.81
C GLU A 167 18.42 5.73 15.35
N ASP A 168 18.76 5.13 14.20
CA ASP A 168 20.14 5.08 13.71
C ASP A 168 20.36 6.06 12.55
N LEU A 169 20.71 7.31 12.91
CA LEU A 169 21.06 8.35 11.95
C LEU A 169 22.32 8.03 11.12
N GLY A 170 23.25 7.25 11.68
CA GLY A 170 24.48 6.86 10.99
C GLY A 170 24.18 5.92 9.84
N ARG A 171 23.46 4.84 10.13
CA ARG A 171 22.97 3.89 9.12
C ARG A 171 22.08 4.58 8.09
N GLY A 172 21.16 5.43 8.54
CA GLY A 172 20.29 6.22 7.66
C GLY A 172 21.08 7.10 6.68
N GLY A 173 22.13 7.75 7.17
CA GLY A 173 23.02 8.57 6.35
C GLY A 173 23.84 7.77 5.34
N ASP A 174 24.36 6.61 5.73
CA ASP A 174 25.11 5.75 4.81
C ASP A 174 24.21 5.21 3.70
N LEU A 175 23.02 4.71 4.07
CA LEU A 175 22.04 4.22 3.11
C LEU A 175 21.57 5.31 2.14
N PHE A 176 21.30 6.53 2.64
CA PHE A 176 20.90 7.64 1.80
C PHE A 176 22.02 8.04 0.83
N ARG A 177 23.28 8.08 1.27
CA ARG A 177 24.42 8.40 0.41
C ARG A 177 24.64 7.36 -0.68
N LEU A 178 24.45 6.08 -0.35
CA LEU A 178 24.61 4.97 -1.29
C LEU A 178 23.47 4.87 -2.30
N ASN A 179 22.23 5.21 -1.92
CA ASN A 179 21.05 4.92 -2.73
C ASN A 179 20.31 6.15 -3.28
N CYS A 180 20.47 7.33 -2.68
CA CYS A 180 19.60 8.48 -2.94
C CYS A 180 20.36 9.76 -3.31
N ALA A 181 21.54 9.98 -2.71
CA ALA A 181 22.28 11.24 -2.84
C ALA A 181 22.75 11.53 -4.27
N SER A 182 22.89 10.51 -5.12
CA SER A 182 23.21 10.67 -6.54
C SER A 182 22.18 11.51 -7.29
N CYS A 183 20.93 11.52 -6.83
CA CYS A 183 19.86 12.35 -7.38
C CYS A 183 19.51 13.52 -6.45
N HIS A 184 19.36 13.26 -5.15
CA HIS A 184 18.84 14.25 -4.20
C HIS A 184 19.89 15.11 -3.50
N ASN A 185 21.18 14.98 -3.83
CA ASN A 185 22.30 15.57 -3.11
C ASN A 185 22.45 15.03 -1.67
N PHE A 186 23.61 15.18 -1.06
CA PHE A 186 23.93 14.70 0.30
C PHE A 186 23.04 15.29 1.38
N THR A 187 22.56 16.52 1.17
CA THR A 187 21.70 17.30 2.06
C THR A 187 20.22 17.27 1.65
N GLY A 188 19.85 16.47 0.66
CA GLY A 188 18.45 16.33 0.22
C GLY A 188 17.92 17.51 -0.61
N ARG A 189 18.78 18.44 -1.07
CA ARG A 189 18.40 19.65 -1.81
C ARG A 189 17.92 19.42 -3.25
N GLY A 190 18.08 18.20 -3.76
CA GLY A 190 17.71 17.85 -5.13
C GLY A 190 18.84 18.01 -6.13
N GLY A 191 18.52 17.77 -7.40
CA GLY A 191 19.48 17.73 -8.50
C GLY A 191 18.81 17.64 -9.87
N ALA A 192 19.50 18.09 -10.91
CA ALA A 192 19.00 18.03 -12.27
C ALA A 192 19.06 16.60 -12.84
N LEU A 193 18.02 16.17 -13.53
CA LEU A 193 17.97 14.92 -14.29
C LEU A 193 17.84 15.22 -15.80
N SER A 194 17.91 14.19 -16.62
CA SER A 194 17.77 14.31 -18.07
C SER A 194 16.35 14.73 -18.49
N SER A 195 16.24 15.34 -19.68
CA SER A 195 14.95 15.68 -20.32
C SER A 195 14.06 16.61 -19.49
N GLY A 196 14.65 17.58 -18.77
CA GLY A 196 13.92 18.57 -17.98
C GLY A 196 13.32 18.04 -16.67
N LYS A 197 13.65 16.80 -16.30
CA LYS A 197 13.28 16.21 -15.01
C LYS A 197 14.28 16.64 -13.93
N TYR A 198 13.90 16.51 -12.67
CA TYR A 198 14.75 16.85 -11.54
C TYR A 198 14.34 16.08 -10.28
N ALA A 199 15.31 15.86 -9.40
CA ALA A 199 15.06 15.42 -8.04
C ALA A 199 14.67 16.65 -7.22
N PRO A 200 13.49 16.65 -6.57
CA PRO A 200 13.05 17.78 -5.77
C PRO A 200 13.82 17.88 -4.45
N ASP A 201 13.79 19.08 -3.87
CA ASP A 201 14.16 19.32 -2.46
C ASP A 201 13.26 18.48 -1.54
N LEU A 202 13.89 17.81 -0.58
CA LEU A 202 13.25 16.91 0.37
C LEU A 202 12.77 17.63 1.64
N ALA A 203 13.25 18.84 1.92
CA ALA A 203 12.88 19.59 3.13
C ALA A 203 11.35 19.74 3.37
N PRO A 204 10.50 20.06 2.36
CA PRO A 204 9.06 20.20 2.58
C PRO A 204 8.31 18.86 2.66
N ALA A 205 8.98 17.72 2.51
CA ALA A 205 8.33 16.42 2.57
C ALA A 205 8.07 16.00 4.02
N SER A 206 6.86 15.52 4.30
CA SER A 206 6.56 14.83 5.56
C SER A 206 7.20 13.44 5.58
N GLU A 207 7.37 12.88 6.77
CA GLU A 207 7.95 11.56 6.98
C GLU A 207 7.18 10.48 6.20
N GLN A 208 5.85 10.54 6.22
CA GLN A 208 5.02 9.63 5.43
C GLN A 208 5.22 9.86 3.92
N GLN A 209 5.42 11.10 3.47
CA GLN A 209 5.71 11.38 2.05
C GLN A 209 7.06 10.77 1.64
N ILE A 210 8.09 10.86 2.48
CA ILE A 210 9.39 10.26 2.20
C ILE A 210 9.27 8.73 2.13
N LEU A 211 8.58 8.12 3.09
CA LEU A 211 8.32 6.67 3.10
C LEU A 211 7.59 6.22 1.83
N THR A 212 6.46 6.87 1.53
CA THR A 212 5.63 6.51 0.37
C THR A 212 6.32 6.78 -0.95
N ALA A 213 7.21 7.78 -1.03
CA ALA A 213 8.08 7.96 -2.18
C ALA A 213 9.00 6.75 -2.39
N MET A 214 9.68 6.28 -1.34
CA MET A 214 10.55 5.10 -1.43
C MET A 214 9.78 3.83 -1.83
N LEU A 215 8.56 3.66 -1.30
CA LEU A 215 7.71 2.50 -1.61
C LEU A 215 7.17 2.50 -3.04
N THR A 216 6.84 3.68 -3.56
CA THR A 216 6.05 3.79 -4.80
C THR A 216 6.87 4.23 -6.00
N GLY A 217 8.10 4.75 -5.78
CA GLY A 217 8.99 5.18 -6.85
C GLY A 217 8.32 6.20 -7.77
N PRO A 218 7.98 7.40 -7.26
CA PRO A 218 7.23 8.37 -8.03
C PRO A 218 8.05 8.88 -9.22
N GLN A 219 7.40 8.91 -10.39
CA GLN A 219 7.96 9.45 -11.63
C GLN A 219 9.22 8.70 -12.09
N ASN A 220 10.42 9.28 -11.92
CA ASN A 220 11.70 8.66 -12.33
C ASN A 220 12.46 8.04 -11.15
N MET A 221 11.94 8.17 -9.93
CA MET A 221 12.54 7.56 -8.75
C MET A 221 12.30 6.04 -8.78
N PRO A 222 13.32 5.20 -8.56
CA PRO A 222 13.12 3.76 -8.47
C PRO A 222 12.29 3.38 -7.24
N ARG A 223 11.64 2.20 -7.30
CA ARG A 223 10.93 1.62 -6.16
C ARG A 223 11.90 0.86 -5.27
N PHE A 224 11.90 1.15 -3.98
CA PHE A 224 12.71 0.45 -2.98
C PHE A 224 11.84 -0.53 -2.19
N SER A 225 11.83 -1.79 -2.62
CA SER A 225 11.09 -2.85 -1.92
C SER A 225 11.72 -3.19 -0.56
N ASP A 226 10.94 -3.81 0.32
CA ASP A 226 11.44 -4.23 1.65
C ASP A 226 12.54 -5.30 1.59
N ARG A 227 12.76 -5.91 0.42
CA ARG A 227 13.90 -6.83 0.18
C ARG A 227 15.20 -6.09 -0.10
N GLN A 228 15.12 -4.85 -0.59
CA GLN A 228 16.30 -4.03 -0.91
C GLN A 228 16.65 -3.12 0.26
N ILE A 229 15.65 -2.47 0.83
CA ILE A 229 15.77 -1.61 2.00
C ILE A 229 14.59 -1.95 2.91
N SER A 230 14.87 -2.57 4.05
CA SER A 230 13.87 -2.98 5.04
C SER A 230 13.11 -1.78 5.61
N MET A 231 11.98 -2.04 6.27
CA MET A 231 11.17 -0.98 6.87
C MET A 231 11.95 -0.19 7.94
N GLU A 232 12.80 -0.85 8.72
CA GLU A 232 13.66 -0.18 9.72
C GLU A 232 14.70 0.72 9.06
N GLU A 233 15.37 0.22 8.02
CA GLU A 233 16.34 1.00 7.25
C GLU A 233 15.69 2.21 6.56
N LYS A 234 14.46 2.07 6.07
CA LYS A 234 13.67 3.20 5.55
C LYS A 234 13.40 4.25 6.62
N LYS A 235 13.07 3.85 7.85
CA LYS A 235 12.86 4.77 8.97
C LYS A 235 14.14 5.51 9.33
N ASP A 236 15.29 4.84 9.29
CA ASP A 236 16.58 5.49 9.52
C ASP A 236 16.93 6.49 8.41
N ILE A 237 16.66 6.17 7.13
CA ILE A 237 16.78 7.11 6.02
C ILE A 237 15.89 8.33 6.25
N ILE A 238 14.64 8.14 6.70
CA ILE A 238 13.72 9.25 7.01
C ILE A 238 14.28 10.11 8.14
N ALA A 239 14.80 9.50 9.20
CA ALA A 239 15.43 10.22 10.31
C ALA A 239 16.63 11.04 9.83
N TYR A 240 17.49 10.47 8.98
CA TYR A 240 18.62 11.19 8.38
C TYR A 240 18.17 12.35 7.49
N VAL A 241 17.22 12.12 6.57
CA VAL A 241 16.71 13.19 5.68
C VAL A 241 16.13 14.33 6.51
N LYS A 242 15.36 14.01 7.56
CA LYS A 242 14.81 15.02 8.46
C LYS A 242 15.88 15.75 9.26
N SER A 243 16.90 15.05 9.76
CA SER A 243 17.98 15.72 10.49
C SER A 243 18.76 16.69 9.60
N VAL A 244 19.10 16.32 8.36
CA VAL A 244 19.87 17.22 7.46
C VAL A 244 19.05 18.35 6.84
N THR A 245 17.72 18.25 6.86
CA THR A 245 16.83 19.29 6.29
C THR A 245 16.23 20.22 7.34
N GLU A 246 16.14 19.78 8.60
CA GLU A 246 15.59 20.57 9.71
C GLU A 246 16.69 21.23 10.57
N GLU A 247 17.88 20.62 10.66
CA GLU A 247 18.97 21.16 11.46
C GLU A 247 19.58 22.42 10.82
N ARG A 248 20.05 23.35 11.66
CA ARG A 248 20.70 24.57 11.18
C ARG A 248 22.11 24.27 10.71
N ASP A 249 22.52 24.94 9.62
CA ASP A 249 23.86 24.80 9.06
C ASP A 249 24.93 25.17 10.12
N PRO A 250 25.79 24.23 10.54
CA PRO A 250 26.86 24.54 11.48
C PRO A 250 27.92 25.41 10.78
N GLY A 251 28.25 26.56 11.37
CA GLY A 251 29.36 27.39 10.89
C GLY A 251 28.98 28.57 9.98
N GLY A 252 27.70 28.88 9.81
CA GLY A 252 27.26 30.09 9.11
C GLY A 252 26.12 29.84 8.13
N TYR A 253 26.08 30.62 7.05
CA TYR A 253 25.04 30.50 6.03
C TYR A 253 25.39 29.36 5.06
N GLY A 254 24.55 28.32 4.95
CA GLY A 254 24.86 27.11 4.16
C GLY A 254 24.81 27.26 2.63
N LEU A 255 24.54 28.46 2.10
CA LEU A 255 24.57 28.76 0.65
C LEU A 255 23.76 27.78 -0.22
N GLY A 256 22.64 27.30 0.32
CA GLY A 256 21.75 26.34 -0.33
C GLY A 256 22.18 24.87 -0.22
N GLY A 257 23.31 24.56 0.43
CA GLY A 257 23.71 23.18 0.76
C GLY A 257 24.19 22.35 -0.43
N PHE A 258 24.51 22.98 -1.57
CA PHE A 258 24.99 22.32 -2.80
C PHE A 258 26.53 22.17 -2.85
N GLY A 259 27.26 22.79 -1.92
CA GLY A 259 28.72 22.73 -1.82
C GLY A 259 29.45 23.79 -2.66
N PRO A 260 30.51 23.42 -3.41
CA PRO A 260 31.54 24.36 -3.85
C PRO A 260 31.08 25.38 -4.90
N ALA A 261 30.01 25.09 -5.65
CA ALA A 261 29.53 26.00 -6.69
C ALA A 261 28.98 27.33 -6.13
N PRO A 262 27.96 27.34 -5.26
CA PRO A 262 27.50 28.58 -4.63
C PRO A 262 28.54 29.19 -3.69
N GLU A 263 29.35 28.38 -2.99
CA GLU A 263 30.48 28.85 -2.17
C GLU A 263 31.50 29.63 -3.01
N GLY A 264 31.90 29.10 -4.16
CA GLY A 264 32.81 29.76 -5.09
C GLY A 264 32.22 31.07 -5.63
N MET A 265 30.94 31.09 -5.97
CA MET A 265 30.26 32.31 -6.42
C MET A 265 30.29 33.40 -5.36
N VAL A 266 30.03 33.05 -4.09
CA VAL A 266 30.11 33.99 -2.97
C VAL A 266 31.55 34.44 -2.71
N MET A 267 32.52 33.54 -2.80
CA MET A 267 33.94 33.89 -2.70
C MET A 267 34.33 34.95 -3.73
N TRP A 268 33.89 34.82 -4.99
CA TRP A 268 34.19 35.79 -6.03
C TRP A 268 33.41 37.10 -5.89
N ILE A 269 32.09 37.04 -5.68
CA ILE A 269 31.25 38.25 -5.66
C ILE A 269 31.42 39.03 -4.36
N ILE A 270 31.56 38.36 -3.22
CA ILE A 270 31.66 39.03 -1.92
C ILE A 270 33.12 39.10 -1.50
N GLY A 271 33.81 37.97 -1.46
CA GLY A 271 35.19 37.88 -0.98
C GLY A 271 36.16 38.70 -1.84
N MET A 272 36.21 38.42 -3.15
CA MET A 272 37.15 39.09 -4.05
C MET A 272 36.82 40.58 -4.24
N VAL A 273 35.54 40.94 -4.34
CA VAL A 273 35.14 42.36 -4.41
C VAL A 273 35.55 43.13 -3.16
N ALA A 274 35.34 42.55 -1.96
CA ALA A 274 35.77 43.18 -0.72
C ALA A 274 37.30 43.31 -0.64
N ALA A 275 38.04 42.29 -1.06
CA ALA A 275 39.51 42.32 -1.10
C ALA A 275 40.04 43.36 -2.09
N ILE A 276 39.47 43.44 -3.30
CA ILE A 276 39.85 44.45 -4.30
C ILE A 276 39.53 45.86 -3.79
N ALA A 277 38.35 46.07 -3.20
CA ALA A 277 37.98 47.37 -2.65
C ALA A 277 38.93 47.82 -1.52
N ALA A 278 39.31 46.90 -0.63
CA ALA A 278 40.30 47.17 0.41
C ALA A 278 41.67 47.49 -0.17
N ALA A 279 42.12 46.74 -1.19
CA ALA A 279 43.39 46.99 -1.86
C ALA A 279 43.42 48.36 -2.56
N MET A 280 42.36 48.73 -3.27
CA MET A 280 42.22 50.05 -3.90
C MET A 280 42.18 51.18 -2.87
N TRP A 281 41.51 50.98 -1.74
CA TRP A 281 41.45 51.97 -0.66
C TRP A 281 42.81 52.21 -0.01
N ILE A 282 43.58 51.13 0.24
CA ILE A 282 44.94 51.23 0.79
C ILE A 282 45.86 51.91 -0.23
N GLY A 283 45.80 51.50 -1.49
CA GLY A 283 46.63 52.08 -2.56
C GLY A 283 46.31 53.54 -2.86
N ALA A 284 45.07 54.00 -2.64
CA ALA A 284 44.71 55.41 -2.80
C ALA A 284 45.21 56.31 -1.65
N ARG A 285 45.69 55.73 -0.54
CA ARG A 285 46.18 56.46 0.65
C ARG A 285 47.70 56.39 0.82
N SER A 286 48.40 55.65 -0.02
CA SER A 286 49.87 55.59 -0.13
C SER A 286 50.37 56.50 -1.23
#